data_AF-A0A5D2SS95-F1
#
_entry.id   AF-A0A5D2SS95-F1
#
_cell.length_a   1.000
_cell.length_b   1.000
_cell.length_c   1.000
_cell.angle_alpha   90.00
_cell.angle_beta   90.00
_cell.angle_gamma   90.00
#
_symmetry.space_group_name_H-M   'P 1'
#
loop_
_entity.id
_entity.type
_entity.pdbx_description
1 polymer ?
#
loop_
_entity_poly.entity_id
_entity_poly.type
_entity_poly.pdbx_seq_one_letter_code
_entity_poly.pdbx_strand_id
1 'polypeptide(L)'
;MSVPLFNLAPNLTVSRLCLGTMTFGEQNSLPQTLRLLDQAFDAGINFFDSAEMYPVPQRAETQGKSEEYFGQWVRKRKISRDRVVIATKVAGPSGQMSWIRDGPQCLDAKNITEAVDGSLKRLQMDHIDLYQIHWPDRYVPMFGETEYDPVRQFSSVPIEEQLDALGRAVDAGKIRYIGLSNETPYGVMKFLHFAENNVCYTKIISVQNSYSLLCRTFDSGMAECCHHERIYLLGYSPLAMGILSGKYFASDGAPSDARLNLFKGRYSEGESRYSLARNTLKLATMEYLGIAEKYGLHPVSLAIAFVLNHPLVASTVFGVTKSWQLEEVISACNVELTSEIIADINKVHAKFPNPCP
;
A
#
# COMPACT_ATOMS: atom_id res chain seq x y z
N MET A 1 -13.50 20.82 0.76
CA MET A 1 -13.06 20.49 2.13
C MET A 1 -11.76 19.73 1.99
N SER A 2 -10.69 20.08 2.73
CA SER A 2 -9.35 19.54 2.52
C SER A 2 -9.18 18.16 3.18
N VAL A 3 -8.49 17.24 2.51
CA VAL A 3 -8.09 15.96 3.11
C VAL A 3 -7.29 16.20 4.40
N PRO A 4 -7.61 15.53 5.53
CA PRO A 4 -6.88 15.72 6.79
C PRO A 4 -5.40 15.32 6.66
N LEU A 5 -4.55 15.94 7.48
CA LEU A 5 -3.11 15.66 7.53
C LEU A 5 -2.73 14.85 8.77
N PHE A 6 -1.59 14.18 8.69
CA PHE A 6 -0.98 13.37 9.75
C PHE A 6 0.55 13.56 9.74
N ASN A 7 1.16 13.70 10.92
CA ASN A 7 2.61 13.79 11.03
C ASN A 7 3.18 12.37 11.14
N LEU A 8 3.61 11.81 10.01
CA LEU A 8 4.20 10.46 9.95
C LEU A 8 5.58 10.41 10.63
N ALA A 9 6.32 11.52 10.54
CA ALA A 9 7.55 11.78 11.28
C ALA A 9 7.65 13.29 11.58
N PRO A 10 8.56 13.76 12.46
CA PRO A 10 8.63 15.17 12.87
C PRO A 10 8.67 16.17 11.71
N ASN A 11 9.34 15.83 10.61
CA ASN A 11 9.46 16.67 9.41
C ASN A 11 8.84 16.02 8.17
N LEU A 12 7.79 15.22 8.37
CA LEU A 12 7.06 14.54 7.30
C LEU A 12 5.56 14.51 7.59
N THR A 13 4.85 15.54 7.11
CA THR A 13 3.40 15.63 7.18
C THR A 13 2.77 15.07 5.90
N VAL A 14 1.93 14.05 6.03
CA VAL A 14 1.25 13.37 4.94
C VAL A 14 -0.25 13.54 5.03
N SER A 15 -0.95 13.56 3.89
CA SER A 15 -2.40 13.44 3.85
C SER A 15 -2.83 12.06 4.35
N ARG A 16 -3.95 11.99 5.08
CA ARG A 16 -4.54 10.73 5.57
C ARG A 16 -5.01 9.81 4.44
N LEU A 17 -5.14 10.33 3.23
CA LEU A 17 -5.32 9.56 2.02
C LEU A 17 -4.02 9.59 1.22
N CYS A 18 -3.52 8.44 0.80
CA CYS A 18 -2.36 8.28 -0.07
C CYS A 18 -2.80 7.67 -1.39
N LEU A 19 -2.53 8.35 -2.49
CA LEU A 19 -2.86 7.85 -3.81
C LEU A 19 -1.80 6.83 -4.27
N GLY A 20 -2.15 5.55 -4.22
CA GLY A 20 -1.36 4.46 -4.79
C GLY A 20 -1.44 4.47 -6.32
N THR A 21 -0.30 4.22 -6.95
CA THR A 21 -0.10 4.43 -8.41
C THR A 21 -0.02 3.13 -9.22
N MET A 22 -0.27 1.97 -8.61
CA MET A 22 -0.01 0.66 -9.25
C MET A 22 -0.81 0.38 -10.54
N THR A 23 -1.81 1.18 -10.90
CA THR A 23 -2.55 1.06 -12.17
C THR A 23 -2.00 1.97 -13.28
N PHE A 24 -1.09 2.88 -12.96
CA PHE A 24 -0.58 3.92 -13.86
C PHE A 24 0.49 3.35 -14.78
N GLY A 25 0.21 3.33 -16.09
CA GLY A 25 1.02 2.61 -17.08
C GLY A 25 0.40 1.30 -17.55
N GLU A 26 -0.71 0.89 -16.92
CA GLU A 26 -1.50 -0.30 -17.30
C GLU A 26 -2.97 0.05 -17.58
N GLN A 27 -3.83 0.06 -16.55
CA GLN A 27 -5.24 0.43 -16.69
C GLN A 27 -5.42 1.91 -16.99
N ASN A 28 -4.44 2.73 -16.57
CA ASN A 28 -4.43 4.16 -16.81
C ASN A 28 -3.30 4.55 -17.74
N SER A 29 -3.66 5.14 -18.89
CA SER A 29 -2.73 5.83 -19.77
C SER A 29 -2.08 7.04 -19.08
N LEU A 30 -1.01 7.59 -19.66
CA LEU A 30 -0.37 8.80 -19.15
C LEU A 30 -1.35 9.99 -19.03
N PRO A 31 -2.17 10.35 -20.04
CA PRO A 31 -3.14 11.45 -19.89
C PRO A 31 -4.16 11.24 -18.77
N GLN A 32 -4.63 10.00 -18.57
CA GLN A 32 -5.54 9.67 -17.46
C GLN A 32 -4.82 9.78 -16.11
N THR A 33 -3.58 9.31 -16.03
CA THR A 33 -2.73 9.40 -14.84
C THR A 33 -2.50 10.86 -14.43
N LEU A 34 -2.10 11.71 -15.37
CA LEU A 34 -1.88 13.14 -15.10
C LEU A 34 -3.15 13.80 -14.54
N ARG A 35 -4.31 13.47 -15.11
CA ARG A 35 -5.60 14.00 -14.65
C ARG A 35 -5.96 13.54 -13.24
N LEU A 36 -5.76 12.26 -12.91
CA LEU A 36 -6.03 11.74 -11.57
C LEU A 36 -5.08 12.34 -10.54
N LEU A 37 -3.80 12.53 -10.88
CA LEU A 37 -2.83 13.20 -10.02
C LEU A 37 -3.17 14.67 -9.80
N ASP A 38 -3.58 15.40 -10.86
CA ASP A 38 -4.08 16.78 -10.75
C ASP A 38 -5.25 16.86 -9.76
N GLN A 39 -6.28 16.00 -9.94
CA GLN A 39 -7.46 15.99 -9.07
C GLN A 39 -7.15 15.62 -7.61
N ALA A 40 -6.26 14.65 -7.39
CA ALA A 40 -5.85 14.27 -6.04
C ALA A 40 -5.11 15.42 -5.35
N PHE A 41 -4.16 16.04 -6.05
CA PHE A 41 -3.41 17.18 -5.55
C PHE A 41 -4.31 18.38 -5.22
N ASP A 42 -5.25 18.70 -6.11
CA ASP A 42 -6.22 19.79 -5.90
C ASP A 42 -7.17 19.53 -4.73
N ALA A 43 -7.44 18.26 -4.41
CA ALA A 43 -8.20 17.86 -3.23
C ALA A 43 -7.41 17.96 -1.90
N GLY A 44 -6.11 18.28 -1.97
CA GLY A 44 -5.22 18.38 -0.81
C GLY A 44 -4.50 17.07 -0.47
N ILE A 45 -4.49 16.07 -1.36
CA ILE A 45 -3.63 14.89 -1.20
C ILE A 45 -2.21 15.29 -1.56
N ASN A 46 -1.29 15.17 -0.59
CA ASN A 46 0.13 15.38 -0.82
C ASN A 46 0.93 14.08 -0.87
N PHE A 47 0.34 12.94 -0.46
CA PHE A 47 1.05 11.68 -0.32
C PHE A 47 0.72 10.71 -1.46
N PHE A 48 1.76 10.23 -2.14
CA PHE A 48 1.67 9.34 -3.29
C PHE A 48 2.57 8.12 -3.09
N ASP A 49 2.10 6.95 -3.51
CA ASP A 49 2.81 5.69 -3.33
C ASP A 49 3.02 4.97 -4.67
N SER A 50 4.26 4.57 -4.92
CA SER A 50 4.67 3.81 -6.11
C SER A 50 5.55 2.62 -5.74
N ALA A 51 6.11 1.94 -6.72
CA ALA A 51 7.13 0.90 -6.56
C ALA A 51 7.87 0.75 -7.89
N GLU A 52 9.12 0.30 -7.86
CA GLU A 52 9.87 0.08 -9.10
C GLU A 52 9.19 -0.94 -10.02
N MET A 53 8.53 -1.95 -9.45
CA MET A 53 7.87 -3.02 -10.20
C MET A 53 6.56 -2.58 -10.86
N TYR A 54 6.00 -1.43 -10.45
CA TYR A 54 4.68 -1.01 -10.92
C TYR A 54 4.72 -0.55 -12.37
N PRO A 55 3.62 -0.78 -13.12
CA PRO A 55 2.27 -1.14 -12.68
C PRO A 55 2.01 -2.64 -12.51
N VAL A 56 0.79 -2.98 -12.06
CA VAL A 56 0.28 -4.37 -11.94
C VAL A 56 -0.85 -4.64 -12.96
N PRO A 57 -0.98 -5.88 -13.49
CA PRO A 57 -0.10 -7.04 -13.29
C PRO A 57 1.29 -6.81 -13.87
N GLN A 58 2.30 -7.32 -13.17
CA GLN A 58 3.70 -7.01 -13.39
C GLN A 58 4.21 -7.71 -14.65
N ARG A 59 4.93 -6.97 -15.51
CA ARG A 59 5.66 -7.53 -16.67
C ARG A 59 6.80 -6.63 -17.10
N ALA A 60 7.73 -7.17 -17.88
CA ALA A 60 8.93 -6.47 -18.34
C ALA A 60 8.60 -5.17 -19.09
N GLU A 61 7.57 -5.18 -19.94
CA GLU A 61 7.25 -4.08 -20.86
C GLU A 61 6.66 -2.85 -20.16
N THR A 62 6.17 -3.00 -18.92
CA THR A 62 5.53 -1.92 -18.18
C THR A 62 6.25 -1.53 -16.89
N GLN A 63 7.20 -2.34 -16.43
CA GLN A 63 7.98 -2.08 -15.22
C GLN A 63 8.52 -0.64 -15.17
N GLY A 64 8.31 0.03 -14.04
CA GLY A 64 8.78 1.39 -13.78
C GLY A 64 7.88 2.51 -14.33
N LYS A 65 6.88 2.21 -15.16
CA LYS A 65 6.02 3.26 -15.77
C LYS A 65 5.27 4.09 -14.75
N SER A 66 4.88 3.52 -13.60
CA SER A 66 4.17 4.30 -12.57
C SER A 66 5.06 5.41 -11.99
N GLU A 67 6.34 5.13 -11.73
CA GLU A 67 7.32 6.13 -11.28
C GLU A 67 7.60 7.16 -12.38
N GLU A 68 7.76 6.71 -13.63
CA GLU A 68 7.97 7.61 -14.77
C GLU A 68 6.80 8.57 -14.98
N TYR A 69 5.57 8.07 -14.86
CA TYR A 69 4.35 8.88 -15.04
C TYR A 69 4.20 9.90 -13.90
N PHE A 70 4.50 9.50 -12.66
CA PHE A 70 4.50 10.43 -11.52
C PHE A 70 5.59 11.52 -11.68
N GLY A 71 6.81 11.13 -12.06
CA GLY A 71 7.89 12.06 -12.34
C GLY A 71 7.56 13.05 -13.47
N GLN A 72 6.93 12.56 -14.55
CA GLN A 72 6.43 13.41 -15.63
C GLN A 72 5.35 14.38 -15.15
N TRP A 73 4.45 13.96 -14.27
CA TRP A 73 3.43 14.83 -13.70
C TRP A 73 4.05 15.99 -12.93
N VAL A 74 4.94 15.71 -11.96
CA VAL A 74 5.61 16.74 -11.15
C VAL A 74 6.30 17.78 -12.03
N ARG A 75 7.06 17.35 -13.05
CA ARG A 75 7.73 18.29 -13.97
C ARG A 75 6.77 19.07 -14.85
N LYS A 76 5.81 18.39 -15.50
CA LYS A 76 4.86 19.04 -16.43
C LYS A 76 3.98 20.08 -15.73
N ARG A 77 3.62 19.81 -14.48
CA ARG A 77 2.82 20.72 -13.65
C ARG A 77 3.65 21.68 -12.81
N LYS A 78 4.98 21.56 -12.85
CA LYS A 78 5.93 22.35 -12.05
C LYS A 78 5.58 22.32 -10.56
N ILE A 79 5.21 21.14 -10.06
CA ILE A 79 4.90 20.95 -8.65
C ILE A 79 6.19 21.12 -7.85
N SER A 80 6.16 22.00 -6.86
CA SER A 80 7.30 22.20 -5.97
C SER A 80 7.53 20.95 -5.11
N ARG A 81 8.80 20.54 -4.95
CA ARG A 81 9.16 19.27 -4.34
C ARG A 81 8.72 19.14 -2.87
N ASP A 82 8.66 20.26 -2.16
CA ASP A 82 8.19 20.38 -0.77
C ASP A 82 6.67 20.22 -0.62
N ARG A 83 5.90 20.27 -1.72
CA ARG A 83 4.44 20.12 -1.71
C ARG A 83 3.96 18.69 -1.90
N VAL A 84 4.84 17.76 -2.20
CA VAL A 84 4.51 16.36 -2.43
C VAL A 84 5.40 15.46 -1.59
N VAL A 85 4.80 14.38 -1.08
CA VAL A 85 5.48 13.29 -0.43
C VAL A 85 5.38 12.08 -1.36
N ILE A 86 6.51 11.57 -1.83
CA ILE A 86 6.57 10.36 -2.64
C ILE A 86 7.16 9.21 -1.83
N ALA A 87 6.39 8.13 -1.70
CA ALA A 87 6.88 6.83 -1.30
C ALA A 87 7.10 5.95 -2.52
N THR A 88 8.22 5.23 -2.56
CA THR A 88 8.42 4.13 -3.51
C THR A 88 9.15 2.98 -2.84
N LYS A 89 9.28 1.85 -3.56
CA LYS A 89 9.67 0.58 -2.96
C LYS A 89 10.67 -0.19 -3.80
N VAL A 90 11.60 -0.85 -3.12
CA VAL A 90 12.45 -1.90 -3.67
C VAL A 90 11.73 -3.25 -3.58
N ALA A 91 11.59 -3.94 -4.70
CA ALA A 91 11.08 -5.30 -4.78
C ALA A 91 12.04 -6.26 -4.06
N GLY A 92 11.50 -7.08 -3.16
CA GLY A 92 12.24 -8.17 -2.54
C GLY A 92 12.44 -9.35 -3.49
N PRO A 93 12.95 -10.49 -2.98
CA PRO A 93 13.21 -11.69 -3.76
C PRO A 93 12.00 -12.15 -4.58
N SER A 94 12.19 -12.41 -5.88
CA SER A 94 11.15 -12.97 -6.74
C SER A 94 11.74 -13.82 -7.86
N GLY A 95 11.31 -15.09 -7.92
CA GLY A 95 11.64 -15.99 -9.03
C GLY A 95 10.86 -15.69 -10.33
N GLN A 96 9.86 -14.79 -10.30
CA GLN A 96 9.00 -14.50 -11.45
C GLN A 96 9.39 -13.21 -12.17
N MET A 97 10.04 -12.26 -11.49
CA MET A 97 10.32 -10.92 -12.01
C MET A 97 11.77 -10.78 -12.50
N SER A 98 12.20 -11.69 -13.38
CA SER A 98 13.59 -11.76 -13.88
C SER A 98 14.09 -10.51 -14.61
N TRP A 99 13.17 -9.61 -15.01
CA TRP A 99 13.49 -8.35 -15.70
C TRP A 99 13.79 -7.18 -14.74
N ILE A 100 13.54 -7.31 -13.44
CA ILE A 100 13.88 -6.28 -12.45
C ILE A 100 15.31 -6.54 -11.98
N ARG A 101 16.26 -5.65 -12.31
CA ARG A 101 17.68 -5.76 -11.91
C ARG A 101 18.28 -7.14 -12.16
N ASP A 102 18.01 -7.71 -13.35
CA ASP A 102 18.42 -9.07 -13.74
C ASP A 102 17.90 -10.19 -12.82
N GLY A 103 16.77 -9.93 -12.16
CA GLY A 103 16.13 -10.79 -11.18
C GLY A 103 16.42 -10.28 -9.77
N PRO A 104 15.42 -9.75 -9.04
CA PRO A 104 15.62 -9.35 -7.66
C PRO A 104 15.76 -10.63 -6.84
N GLN A 105 16.99 -11.13 -6.70
CA GLN A 105 17.26 -12.40 -6.01
C GLN A 105 17.32 -12.21 -4.49
N CYS A 106 17.70 -11.00 -4.06
CA CYS A 106 17.94 -10.62 -2.68
C CYS A 106 17.82 -9.09 -2.51
N LEU A 107 17.79 -8.66 -1.26
CA LEU A 107 17.85 -7.27 -0.79
C LEU A 107 19.25 -6.99 -0.21
N ASP A 108 20.30 -7.36 -0.93
CA ASP A 108 21.68 -7.00 -0.56
C ASP A 108 21.97 -5.52 -0.85
N ALA A 109 23.13 -5.05 -0.39
CA ALA A 109 23.50 -3.64 -0.56
C ALA A 109 23.55 -3.19 -2.02
N LYS A 110 23.93 -4.09 -2.94
CA LYS A 110 23.96 -3.83 -4.38
C LYS A 110 22.55 -3.61 -4.92
N ASN A 111 21.64 -4.55 -4.67
CA ASN A 111 20.26 -4.49 -5.16
C ASN A 111 19.51 -3.27 -4.64
N ILE A 112 19.66 -2.95 -3.34
CA ILE A 112 19.03 -1.77 -2.74
C ILE A 112 19.57 -0.49 -3.40
N THR A 113 20.90 -0.39 -3.57
CA THR A 113 21.52 0.79 -4.20
C THR A 113 21.04 0.97 -5.65
N GLU A 114 21.07 -0.09 -6.45
CA GLU A 114 20.61 -0.07 -7.84
C GLU A 114 19.12 0.26 -7.96
N ALA A 115 18.29 -0.26 -7.05
CA ALA A 115 16.86 0.03 -7.03
C ALA A 115 16.57 1.50 -6.69
N VAL A 116 17.24 2.07 -5.68
CA VAL A 116 17.10 3.49 -5.32
C VAL A 116 17.47 4.38 -6.50
N ASP A 117 18.61 4.12 -7.13
CA ASP A 117 19.11 4.91 -8.26
C ASP A 117 18.20 4.78 -9.49
N GLY A 118 17.70 3.57 -9.76
CA GLY A 118 16.72 3.32 -10.81
C GLY A 118 15.41 4.08 -10.58
N SER A 119 14.90 4.06 -9.35
CA SER A 119 13.69 4.80 -8.97
C SER A 119 13.86 6.31 -9.11
N LEU A 120 14.95 6.88 -8.58
CA LEU A 120 15.24 8.32 -8.72
C LEU A 120 15.36 8.75 -10.18
N LYS A 121 16.01 7.93 -11.02
CA LYS A 121 16.12 8.17 -12.46
C LYS A 121 14.76 8.21 -13.16
N ARG A 122 13.86 7.25 -12.86
CA ARG A 122 12.50 7.22 -13.43
C ARG A 122 11.63 8.36 -12.93
N LEU A 123 11.68 8.65 -11.62
CA LEU A 123 11.00 9.78 -10.99
C LEU A 123 11.52 11.14 -11.49
N GLN A 124 12.77 11.20 -11.92
CA GLN A 124 13.49 12.44 -12.25
C GLN A 124 13.47 13.42 -11.07
N MET A 125 13.84 12.91 -9.89
CA MET A 125 13.94 13.64 -8.63
C MET A 125 15.26 13.34 -7.96
N ASP A 126 15.72 14.26 -7.12
CA ASP A 126 16.99 14.09 -6.40
C ASP A 126 16.85 13.27 -5.12
N HIS A 127 15.62 13.16 -4.57
CA HIS A 127 15.35 12.37 -3.37
C HIS A 127 13.92 11.82 -3.30
N ILE A 128 13.77 10.72 -2.58
CA ILE A 128 12.49 10.07 -2.21
C ILE A 128 12.20 10.39 -0.73
N ASP A 129 10.93 10.69 -0.38
CA ASP A 129 10.61 10.98 1.03
C ASP A 129 10.58 9.72 1.89
N LEU A 130 9.96 8.65 1.38
CA LEU A 130 9.85 7.38 2.09
C LEU A 130 10.23 6.24 1.15
N TYR A 131 11.32 5.54 1.44
CA TYR A 131 11.70 4.35 0.68
C TYR A 131 11.38 3.10 1.49
N GLN A 132 10.75 2.13 0.84
CA GLN A 132 10.23 0.96 1.53
C GLN A 132 10.81 -0.33 0.95
N ILE A 133 11.10 -1.30 1.81
CA ILE A 133 11.22 -2.69 1.37
C ILE A 133 9.81 -3.19 1.03
N HIS A 134 9.57 -3.59 -0.23
CA HIS A 134 8.22 -3.94 -0.69
C HIS A 134 7.71 -5.25 -0.08
N TRP A 135 8.60 -6.23 0.08
CA TRP A 135 8.37 -7.42 0.88
C TRP A 135 9.69 -7.95 1.44
N PRO A 136 9.65 -8.70 2.55
CA PRO A 136 10.86 -9.17 3.20
C PRO A 136 11.75 -10.01 2.28
N ASP A 137 13.07 -9.92 2.50
CA ASP A 137 14.03 -10.83 1.89
C ASP A 137 13.79 -12.28 2.34
N ARG A 138 13.60 -12.46 3.64
CA ARG A 138 13.33 -13.77 4.24
C ARG A 138 11.95 -14.30 3.87
N TYR A 139 11.78 -15.61 3.97
CA TYR A 139 10.47 -16.24 3.92
C TYR A 139 9.54 -15.68 4.99
N VAL A 140 8.35 -15.25 4.55
CA VAL A 140 7.17 -14.99 5.37
C VAL A 140 5.94 -15.46 4.58
N PRO A 141 4.86 -15.90 5.24
CA PRO A 141 3.59 -16.13 4.56
C PRO A 141 3.08 -14.81 3.99
N MET A 142 2.70 -14.82 2.72
CA MET A 142 2.28 -13.63 1.99
C MET A 142 1.12 -13.91 1.05
N PHE A 143 0.45 -12.83 0.61
CA PHE A 143 -0.51 -12.85 -0.49
C PHE A 143 -1.64 -13.89 -0.35
N GLY A 144 -2.22 -13.97 0.86
CA GLY A 144 -3.31 -14.89 1.20
C GLY A 144 -2.89 -16.04 2.13
N GLU A 145 -1.59 -16.27 2.29
CA GLU A 145 -1.06 -17.15 3.33
C GLU A 145 -0.94 -16.40 4.67
N THR A 146 -1.17 -17.09 5.79
CA THR A 146 -1.04 -16.52 7.15
C THR A 146 -0.19 -17.37 8.09
N GLU A 147 -0.01 -18.65 7.78
CA GLU A 147 0.72 -19.59 8.62
C GLU A 147 2.19 -19.62 8.23
N TYR A 148 3.06 -19.34 9.21
CA TYR A 148 4.51 -19.43 9.00
C TYR A 148 4.96 -20.89 9.06
N ASP A 149 5.59 -21.35 7.99
CA ASP A 149 6.20 -22.67 7.91
C ASP A 149 7.73 -22.59 7.97
N PRO A 150 8.39 -23.03 9.06
CA PRO A 150 9.85 -22.98 9.17
C PRO A 150 10.56 -23.83 8.11
N VAL A 151 9.92 -24.82 7.48
CA VAL A 151 10.57 -25.64 6.44
C VAL A 151 10.68 -24.94 5.09
N ARG A 152 9.95 -23.83 4.89
CA ARG A 152 10.01 -22.99 3.68
C ARG A 152 11.08 -21.90 3.76
N GLN A 153 11.83 -21.84 4.86
CA GLN A 153 12.94 -20.92 5.02
C GLN A 153 13.99 -21.16 3.92
N PHE A 154 14.45 -20.07 3.31
CA PHE A 154 15.56 -20.04 2.36
C PHE A 154 16.63 -19.07 2.86
N SER A 155 17.81 -19.13 2.24
CA SER A 155 18.91 -18.22 2.56
C SER A 155 18.49 -16.77 2.28
N SER A 156 18.59 -15.91 3.29
CA SER A 156 18.17 -14.52 3.22
C SER A 156 19.29 -13.57 3.60
N VAL A 157 19.31 -12.39 2.99
CA VAL A 157 20.18 -11.28 3.40
C VAL A 157 19.83 -10.87 4.83
N PRO A 158 20.81 -10.75 5.75
CA PRO A 158 20.56 -10.26 7.10
C PRO A 158 19.90 -8.88 7.13
N ILE A 159 19.01 -8.65 8.10
CA ILE A 159 18.34 -7.36 8.27
C ILE A 159 19.35 -6.21 8.48
N GLU A 160 20.46 -6.47 9.16
CA GLU A 160 21.54 -5.48 9.37
C GLU A 160 22.14 -4.99 8.07
N GLU A 161 22.36 -5.88 7.10
CA GLU A 161 22.89 -5.51 5.78
C GLU A 161 21.87 -4.67 5.00
N GLN A 162 20.60 -5.07 5.04
CA GLN A 162 19.50 -4.31 4.44
C GLN A 162 19.42 -2.90 5.03
N LEU A 163 19.50 -2.80 6.36
CA LEU A 163 19.42 -1.54 7.10
C LEU A 163 20.65 -0.66 6.87
N ASP A 164 21.85 -1.24 6.78
CA ASP A 164 23.08 -0.53 6.43
C ASP A 164 22.97 0.09 5.02
N ALA A 165 22.51 -0.68 4.03
CA ALA A 165 22.34 -0.19 2.66
C ALA A 165 21.32 0.95 2.57
N LEU A 166 20.19 0.83 3.27
CA LEU A 166 19.18 1.89 3.35
C LEU A 166 19.73 3.11 4.10
N GLY A 167 20.48 2.91 5.18
CA GLY A 167 21.15 3.98 5.93
C GLY A 167 22.12 4.77 5.07
N ARG A 168 22.95 4.10 4.25
CA ARG A 168 23.83 4.78 3.29
C ARG A 168 23.06 5.61 2.27
N ALA A 169 21.87 5.17 1.85
CA ALA A 169 21.02 5.96 0.96
C ALA A 169 20.41 7.19 1.67
N VAL A 170 20.13 7.10 2.97
CA VAL A 170 19.75 8.25 3.82
C VAL A 170 20.92 9.24 3.91
N ASP A 171 22.12 8.76 4.26
CA ASP A 171 23.33 9.59 4.39
C ASP A 171 23.70 10.29 3.08
N ALA A 172 23.49 9.62 1.95
CA ALA A 172 23.68 10.18 0.62
C ALA A 172 22.58 11.18 0.20
N GLY A 173 21.55 11.39 1.02
CA GLY A 173 20.41 12.28 0.74
C GLY A 173 19.45 11.76 -0.33
N LYS A 174 19.59 10.52 -0.78
CA LYS A 174 18.76 9.90 -1.82
C LYS A 174 17.37 9.53 -1.31
N ILE A 175 17.27 9.17 -0.03
CA ILE A 175 16.00 8.86 0.64
C ILE A 175 15.94 9.62 1.98
N ARG A 176 14.76 10.05 2.43
CA ARG A 176 14.63 10.78 3.71
C ARG A 176 14.27 9.88 4.88
N TYR A 177 13.39 8.90 4.65
CA TYR A 177 12.92 7.96 5.66
C TYR A 177 12.78 6.55 5.11
N ILE A 178 12.80 5.59 6.03
CA ILE A 178 12.70 4.16 5.72
C ILE A 178 11.36 3.62 6.24
N GLY A 179 10.68 2.82 5.41
CA GLY A 179 9.54 2.02 5.81
C GLY A 179 9.68 0.56 5.39
N LEU A 180 8.76 -0.26 5.84
CA LEU A 180 8.64 -1.67 5.47
C LEU A 180 7.28 -1.92 4.82
N SER A 181 7.12 -3.03 4.12
CA SER A 181 5.84 -3.45 3.53
C SER A 181 5.73 -4.96 3.57
N ASN A 182 4.50 -5.45 3.73
CA ASN A 182 4.19 -6.88 3.89
C ASN A 182 5.02 -7.57 4.97
N GLU A 183 5.28 -6.86 6.07
CA GLU A 183 6.08 -7.36 7.17
C GLU A 183 5.24 -7.98 8.29
N THR A 184 5.91 -8.72 9.17
CA THR A 184 5.39 -9.33 10.38
C THR A 184 5.91 -8.59 11.62
N PRO A 185 5.27 -8.78 12.80
CA PRO A 185 5.74 -8.18 14.04
C PRO A 185 7.22 -8.49 14.34
N TYR A 186 7.64 -9.73 14.10
CA TYR A 186 9.04 -10.14 14.24
C TYR A 186 10.00 -9.28 13.43
N GLY A 187 9.67 -9.05 12.15
CA GLY A 187 10.51 -8.27 11.25
C GLY A 187 10.63 -6.82 11.70
N VAL A 188 9.50 -6.16 11.96
CA VAL A 188 9.47 -4.79 12.50
C VAL A 188 10.35 -4.68 13.75
N MET A 189 10.15 -5.56 14.75
CA MET A 189 10.93 -5.53 15.97
C MET A 189 12.42 -5.79 15.74
N LYS A 190 12.80 -6.62 14.77
CA LYS A 190 14.21 -6.85 14.42
C LYS A 190 14.86 -5.64 13.76
N PHE A 191 14.20 -5.00 12.80
CA PHE A 191 14.69 -3.74 12.20
C PHE A 191 14.92 -2.67 13.27
N LEU A 192 13.99 -2.54 14.22
CA LEU A 192 14.10 -1.60 15.34
C LEU A 192 15.24 -1.95 16.29
N HIS A 193 15.34 -3.22 16.68
CA HIS A 193 16.42 -3.69 17.54
C HIS A 193 17.80 -3.38 16.96
N PHE A 194 18.01 -3.61 15.67
CA PHE A 194 19.29 -3.27 15.05
C PHE A 194 19.52 -1.76 14.97
N ALA A 195 18.49 -0.97 14.63
CA ALA A 195 18.58 0.50 14.63
C ALA A 195 18.94 1.10 16.00
N GLU A 196 18.42 0.53 17.08
CA GLU A 196 18.66 1.02 18.44
C GLU A 196 20.05 0.67 18.97
N ASN A 197 20.60 -0.47 18.53
CA ASN A 197 21.93 -0.94 18.97
C ASN A 197 23.07 -0.43 18.09
N ASN A 198 22.79 0.32 17.02
CA ASN A 198 23.80 0.89 16.14
C ASN A 198 23.41 2.30 15.68
N VAL A 199 24.14 3.31 16.16
CA VAL A 199 23.89 4.73 15.85
C VAL A 199 23.97 5.07 14.37
N CYS A 200 24.61 4.23 13.54
CA CYS A 200 24.67 4.41 12.09
C CYS A 200 23.38 3.99 11.37
N TYR A 201 22.47 3.29 12.05
CA TYR A 201 21.26 2.76 11.44
C TYR A 201 20.06 3.65 11.67
N THR A 202 19.37 3.97 10.58
CA THR A 202 18.17 4.81 10.62
C THR A 202 16.95 3.98 11.04
N LYS A 203 16.22 4.45 12.06
CA LYS A 203 14.98 3.80 12.51
C LYS A 203 13.90 3.86 11.41
N ILE A 204 13.23 2.74 11.17
CA ILE A 204 12.03 2.69 10.31
C ILE A 204 10.90 3.53 10.92
N ILE A 205 10.02 4.11 10.11
CA ILE A 205 8.91 4.96 10.62
C ILE A 205 7.52 4.42 10.30
N SER A 206 7.41 3.48 9.37
CA SER A 206 6.12 2.97 8.90
C SER A 206 6.19 1.52 8.45
N VAL A 207 5.05 0.85 8.50
CA VAL A 207 4.82 -0.43 7.82
C VAL A 207 3.59 -0.30 6.91
N GLN A 208 3.73 -0.72 5.65
CA GLN A 208 2.66 -0.75 4.66
C GLN A 208 2.12 -2.17 4.53
N ASN A 209 1.05 -2.48 5.28
CA ASN A 209 0.38 -3.77 5.26
C ASN A 209 -1.07 -3.61 4.78
N SER A 210 -1.67 -4.72 4.33
CA SER A 210 -3.06 -4.67 3.91
C SER A 210 -3.97 -4.49 5.12
N TYR A 211 -4.91 -3.56 5.00
CA TYR A 211 -5.90 -3.32 6.05
C TYR A 211 -7.21 -2.88 5.43
N SER A 212 -8.29 -3.60 5.74
CA SER A 212 -9.65 -3.34 5.25
C SER A 212 -10.67 -4.03 6.14
N LEU A 213 -11.96 -3.80 5.89
CA LEU A 213 -13.06 -4.56 6.52
C LEU A 213 -12.92 -6.09 6.34
N LEU A 214 -12.22 -6.53 5.27
CA LEU A 214 -12.02 -7.95 4.95
C LEU A 214 -10.63 -8.48 5.37
N CYS A 215 -9.74 -7.62 5.88
CA CYS A 215 -8.41 -7.98 6.34
C CYS A 215 -7.97 -7.08 7.48
N ARG A 216 -8.04 -7.60 8.71
CA ARG A 216 -7.69 -6.95 9.97
C ARG A 216 -6.59 -7.72 10.70
N THR A 217 -5.77 -8.48 9.98
CA THR A 217 -4.63 -9.23 10.55
C THR A 217 -3.63 -8.32 11.29
N PHE A 218 -3.58 -7.04 10.92
CA PHE A 218 -2.83 -6.01 11.64
C PHE A 218 -3.25 -5.89 13.13
N ASP A 219 -4.55 -5.99 13.44
CA ASP A 219 -5.10 -5.77 14.78
C ASP A 219 -4.55 -6.77 15.81
N SER A 220 -4.17 -7.98 15.39
CA SER A 220 -3.85 -9.09 16.31
C SER A 220 -2.49 -8.96 17.00
N GLY A 221 -1.45 -8.49 16.30
CA GLY A 221 -0.08 -8.46 16.84
C GLY A 221 0.80 -7.36 16.27
N MET A 222 0.57 -6.95 15.02
CA MET A 222 1.31 -5.83 14.44
C MET A 222 0.94 -4.50 15.13
N ALA A 223 -0.33 -4.32 15.49
CA ALA A 223 -0.82 -3.13 16.17
C ALA A 223 -0.11 -2.88 17.51
N GLU A 224 0.13 -3.93 18.31
CA GLU A 224 0.83 -3.81 19.59
C GLU A 224 2.26 -3.30 19.40
N CYS A 225 3.04 -3.97 18.54
CA CYS A 225 4.41 -3.54 18.23
C CYS A 225 4.43 -2.10 17.68
N CYS A 226 3.53 -1.78 16.74
CA CYS A 226 3.45 -0.45 16.14
C CYS A 226 3.14 0.64 17.17
N HIS A 227 2.23 0.37 18.11
CA HIS A 227 1.88 1.31 19.16
C HIS A 227 3.07 1.61 20.08
N HIS A 228 3.72 0.57 20.60
CA HIS A 228 4.84 0.73 21.53
C HIS A 228 6.05 1.39 20.86
N GLU A 229 6.30 1.05 19.59
CA GLU A 229 7.50 1.48 18.87
C GLU A 229 7.33 2.76 18.06
N ARG A 230 6.13 3.34 18.09
CA ARG A 230 5.74 4.54 17.33
C ARG A 230 5.93 4.35 15.83
N ILE A 231 5.55 3.17 15.33
CA ILE A 231 5.50 2.85 13.91
C ILE A 231 4.06 2.99 13.44
N TYR A 232 3.85 3.68 12.33
CA TYR A 232 2.50 3.89 11.80
C TYR A 232 2.19 2.96 10.63
N LEU A 233 0.92 2.57 10.54
CA LEU A 233 0.40 1.77 9.44
C LEU A 233 0.07 2.67 8.24
N LEU A 234 0.54 2.26 7.07
CA LEU A 234 0.05 2.68 5.77
C LEU A 234 -0.86 1.56 5.22
N GLY A 235 -2.17 1.69 5.42
CA GLY A 235 -3.13 0.62 5.13
C GLY A 235 -3.41 0.51 3.62
N TYR A 236 -2.91 -0.54 2.96
CA TYR A 236 -3.12 -0.73 1.51
C TYR A 236 -4.30 -1.66 1.19
N SER A 237 -4.82 -1.52 -0.04
CA SER A 237 -6.00 -2.26 -0.53
C SER A 237 -7.23 -2.11 0.39
N PRO A 238 -7.60 -0.90 0.81
CA PRO A 238 -8.73 -0.66 1.72
C PRO A 238 -10.07 -1.15 1.15
N LEU A 239 -10.17 -1.28 -0.17
CA LEU A 239 -11.35 -1.76 -0.89
C LEU A 239 -11.23 -3.21 -1.39
N ALA A 240 -10.17 -3.94 -1.01
CA ALA A 240 -9.93 -5.31 -1.45
C ALA A 240 -10.06 -5.47 -2.99
N MET A 241 -9.23 -4.76 -3.75
CA MET A 241 -9.32 -4.66 -5.23
C MET A 241 -10.67 -4.16 -5.79
N GLY A 242 -11.47 -3.46 -4.98
CA GLY A 242 -12.76 -2.91 -5.36
C GLY A 242 -13.95 -3.80 -4.97
N ILE A 243 -13.72 -4.93 -4.29
CA ILE A 243 -14.76 -5.82 -3.77
C ILE A 243 -15.70 -5.10 -2.82
N LEU A 244 -15.16 -4.30 -1.90
CA LEU A 244 -15.96 -3.56 -0.91
C LEU A 244 -16.81 -2.43 -1.50
N SER A 245 -16.68 -2.12 -2.80
CA SER A 245 -17.64 -1.23 -3.47
C SER A 245 -18.93 -1.96 -3.89
N GLY A 246 -18.98 -3.29 -3.73
CA GLY A 246 -20.10 -4.13 -4.17
C GLY A 246 -20.17 -4.43 -5.66
N LYS A 247 -19.29 -3.83 -6.49
CA LYS A 247 -19.40 -3.91 -7.96
C LYS A 247 -19.40 -5.33 -8.51
N TYR A 248 -18.70 -6.26 -7.88
CA TYR A 248 -18.61 -7.67 -8.31
C TYR A 248 -19.83 -8.51 -7.96
N PHE A 249 -20.74 -7.98 -7.14
CA PHE A 249 -21.94 -8.66 -6.67
C PHE A 249 -23.23 -7.95 -7.09
N ALA A 250 -23.13 -6.93 -7.94
CA ALA A 250 -24.27 -6.30 -8.58
C ALA A 250 -25.01 -7.30 -9.51
N SER A 251 -26.32 -7.11 -9.68
CA SER A 251 -27.18 -8.01 -10.46
C SER A 251 -26.81 -8.11 -11.94
N ASP A 252 -26.22 -7.06 -12.50
CA ASP A 252 -25.72 -6.96 -13.87
C ASP A 252 -24.26 -7.41 -14.01
N GLY A 253 -23.61 -7.79 -12.91
CA GLY A 253 -22.20 -8.15 -12.83
C GLY A 253 -21.26 -6.94 -12.84
N ALA A 254 -20.00 -7.17 -12.46
CA ALA A 254 -19.01 -6.08 -12.48
C ALA A 254 -18.71 -5.58 -13.90
N PRO A 255 -18.36 -4.30 -14.07
CA PRO A 255 -17.85 -3.76 -15.33
C PRO A 255 -16.70 -4.59 -15.88
N SER A 256 -16.62 -4.73 -17.21
CA SER A 256 -15.55 -5.49 -17.88
C SER A 256 -14.15 -4.90 -17.63
N ASP A 257 -14.07 -3.59 -17.39
CA ASP A 257 -12.84 -2.87 -17.07
C ASP A 257 -12.49 -2.89 -15.56
N ALA A 258 -13.31 -3.53 -14.72
CA ALA A 258 -13.00 -3.76 -13.31
C ALA A 258 -11.80 -4.71 -13.19
N ARG A 259 -10.90 -4.44 -12.23
CA ARG A 259 -9.59 -5.11 -12.13
C ARG A 259 -9.63 -6.64 -12.22
N LEU A 260 -10.43 -7.29 -11.37
CA LEU A 260 -10.56 -8.76 -11.35
C LEU A 260 -11.22 -9.35 -12.61
N ASN A 261 -12.00 -8.56 -13.35
CA ASN A 261 -12.57 -8.99 -14.64
C ASN A 261 -11.54 -8.81 -15.76
N LEU A 262 -10.92 -7.64 -15.83
CA LEU A 262 -9.95 -7.28 -16.85
C LEU A 262 -8.72 -8.21 -16.84
N PHE A 263 -8.25 -8.58 -15.65
CA PHE A 263 -7.04 -9.40 -15.47
C PHE A 263 -7.31 -10.83 -15.02
N LYS A 264 -8.53 -11.34 -15.24
CA LYS A 264 -8.87 -12.72 -14.93
C LYS A 264 -7.88 -13.70 -15.58
N GLY A 265 -7.31 -14.61 -14.79
CA GLY A 265 -6.28 -15.57 -15.17
C GLY A 265 -4.90 -14.98 -15.43
N ARG A 266 -4.70 -13.67 -15.21
CA ARG A 266 -3.44 -12.96 -15.50
C ARG A 266 -2.89 -12.19 -14.29
N TYR A 267 -3.55 -12.29 -13.14
CA TYR A 267 -3.11 -11.64 -11.90
C TYR A 267 -3.23 -12.59 -10.71
N SER A 268 -2.36 -13.61 -10.70
CA SER A 268 -2.38 -14.72 -9.73
C SER A 268 -2.38 -14.27 -8.28
N GLU A 269 -1.55 -13.29 -7.91
CA GLU A 269 -1.49 -12.70 -6.56
C GLU A 269 -2.86 -12.13 -6.14
N GLY A 270 -3.51 -11.40 -7.05
CA GLY A 270 -4.84 -10.85 -6.83
C GLY A 270 -5.91 -11.93 -6.70
N GLU A 271 -5.86 -12.95 -7.55
CA GLU A 271 -6.83 -14.04 -7.55
C GLU A 271 -6.71 -14.96 -6.32
N SER A 272 -5.49 -15.26 -5.87
CA SER A 272 -5.25 -16.05 -4.66
C SER A 272 -5.90 -15.40 -3.44
N ARG A 273 -5.57 -14.12 -3.20
CA ARG A 273 -6.04 -13.38 -2.04
C ARG A 273 -7.52 -13.00 -2.14
N TYR A 274 -7.98 -12.55 -3.30
CA TYR A 274 -9.30 -11.95 -3.51
C TYR A 274 -10.23 -12.79 -4.40
N SER A 275 -10.10 -14.12 -4.34
CA SER A 275 -10.93 -15.04 -5.12
C SER A 275 -12.43 -14.80 -4.91
N LEU A 276 -13.13 -14.35 -5.95
CA LEU A 276 -14.57 -14.12 -5.95
C LEU A 276 -15.38 -15.42 -5.79
N ALA A 277 -14.74 -16.59 -5.98
CA ALA A 277 -15.36 -17.89 -5.73
C ALA A 277 -15.46 -18.22 -4.22
N ARG A 278 -14.74 -17.48 -3.36
CA ARG A 278 -14.75 -17.71 -1.91
C ARG A 278 -16.06 -17.23 -1.29
N ASN A 279 -16.88 -18.18 -0.84
CA ASN A 279 -18.20 -17.86 -0.28
C ASN A 279 -18.13 -16.97 0.98
N THR A 280 -17.15 -17.16 1.85
CA THR A 280 -16.98 -16.35 3.06
C THR A 280 -16.68 -14.88 2.73
N LEU A 281 -15.87 -14.62 1.70
CA LEU A 281 -15.61 -13.27 1.21
C LEU A 281 -16.88 -12.60 0.67
N LYS A 282 -17.67 -13.34 -0.13
CA LYS A 282 -18.95 -12.84 -0.65
C LYS A 282 -19.92 -12.49 0.48
N LEU A 283 -20.15 -13.41 1.41
CA LEU A 283 -21.08 -13.22 2.53
C LEU A 283 -20.66 -12.04 3.41
N ALA A 284 -19.37 -11.95 3.78
CA ALA A 284 -18.85 -10.83 4.56
C ALA A 284 -19.04 -9.50 3.83
N THR A 285 -18.74 -9.46 2.52
CA THR A 285 -18.93 -8.25 1.71
C THR A 285 -20.39 -7.81 1.70
N MET A 286 -21.34 -8.74 1.44
CA MET A 286 -22.76 -8.41 1.43
C MET A 286 -23.26 -7.87 2.78
N GLU A 287 -22.77 -8.40 3.91
CA GLU A 287 -23.13 -7.87 5.23
C GLU A 287 -22.57 -6.45 5.46
N TYR A 288 -21.34 -6.16 5.02
CA TYR A 288 -20.81 -4.79 5.06
C TYR A 288 -21.56 -3.83 4.14
N LEU A 289 -22.01 -4.29 2.96
CA LEU A 289 -22.88 -3.49 2.08
C LEU A 289 -24.23 -3.20 2.75
N GLY A 290 -24.81 -4.19 3.45
CA GLY A 290 -26.04 -4.00 4.22
C GLY A 290 -25.88 -3.00 5.38
N ILE A 291 -24.69 -2.94 6.01
CA ILE A 291 -24.37 -1.88 6.98
C ILE A 291 -24.34 -0.51 6.29
N ALA A 292 -23.66 -0.40 5.15
CA ALA A 292 -23.60 0.86 4.40
C ALA A 292 -25.02 1.36 4.05
N GLU A 293 -25.88 0.46 3.56
CA GLU A 293 -27.28 0.74 3.27
C GLU A 293 -28.08 1.16 4.52
N LYS A 294 -27.99 0.39 5.62
CA LYS A 294 -28.68 0.67 6.90
C LYS A 294 -28.43 2.10 7.39
N TYR A 295 -27.20 2.59 7.25
CA TYR A 295 -26.79 3.91 7.76
C TYR A 295 -26.71 4.99 6.67
N GLY A 296 -27.16 4.72 5.44
CA GLY A 296 -27.16 5.70 4.34
C GLY A 296 -25.76 6.14 3.90
N LEU A 297 -24.75 5.27 4.05
CA LEU A 297 -23.37 5.53 3.66
C LEU A 297 -23.08 4.91 2.29
N HIS A 298 -22.23 5.57 1.51
CA HIS A 298 -21.67 4.93 0.32
C HIS A 298 -20.70 3.81 0.74
N PRO A 299 -20.73 2.62 0.11
CA PRO A 299 -19.88 1.48 0.51
C PRO A 299 -18.38 1.79 0.52
N VAL A 300 -17.91 2.56 -0.47
CA VAL A 300 -16.50 3.01 -0.53
C VAL A 300 -16.17 3.90 0.66
N SER A 301 -17.07 4.82 1.01
CA SER A 301 -16.85 5.75 2.12
C SER A 301 -16.85 5.02 3.46
N LEU A 302 -17.73 4.04 3.68
CA LEU A 302 -17.72 3.17 4.86
C LEU A 302 -16.39 2.44 5.00
N ALA A 303 -15.93 1.79 3.93
CA ALA A 303 -14.70 0.98 3.95
C ALA A 303 -13.44 1.83 4.19
N ILE A 304 -13.33 2.99 3.54
CA ILE A 304 -12.19 3.91 3.73
C ILE A 304 -12.24 4.54 5.12
N ALA A 305 -13.41 4.99 5.58
CA ALA A 305 -13.58 5.58 6.92
C ALA A 305 -13.22 4.57 8.02
N PHE A 306 -13.56 3.29 7.84
CA PHE A 306 -13.17 2.23 8.76
C PHE A 306 -11.65 2.14 8.92
N VAL A 307 -10.91 2.12 7.81
CA VAL A 307 -9.44 2.10 7.84
C VAL A 307 -8.90 3.36 8.52
N LEU A 308 -9.43 4.53 8.16
CA LEU A 308 -9.01 5.81 8.74
C LEU A 308 -9.33 5.93 10.23
N ASN A 309 -10.35 5.24 10.73
CA ASN A 309 -10.74 5.30 12.14
C ASN A 309 -9.74 4.58 13.07
N HIS A 310 -8.87 3.71 12.53
CA HIS A 310 -7.87 3.03 13.35
C HIS A 310 -6.77 4.01 13.83
N PRO A 311 -6.47 4.10 15.14
CA PRO A 311 -5.58 5.14 15.69
C PRO A 311 -4.13 5.04 15.23
N LEU A 312 -3.68 3.85 14.81
CA LEU A 312 -2.33 3.63 14.29
C LEU A 312 -2.22 3.80 12.76
N VAL A 313 -3.32 4.07 12.05
CA VAL A 313 -3.28 4.35 10.61
C VAL A 313 -2.91 5.80 10.40
N ALA A 314 -1.72 6.04 9.84
CA ALA A 314 -1.31 7.37 9.41
C ALA A 314 -1.99 7.76 8.10
N SER A 315 -2.06 6.82 7.15
CA SER A 315 -2.69 7.06 5.86
C SER A 315 -3.22 5.76 5.23
N THR A 316 -4.28 5.89 4.44
CA THR A 316 -4.86 4.83 3.63
C THR A 316 -4.31 4.89 2.21
N VAL A 317 -3.63 3.84 1.75
CA VAL A 317 -3.13 3.72 0.37
C VAL A 317 -4.23 3.16 -0.52
N PHE A 318 -4.97 4.06 -1.17
CA PHE A 318 -6.09 3.74 -2.04
C PHE A 318 -5.67 3.75 -3.52
N GLY A 319 -6.50 3.20 -4.41
CA GLY A 319 -6.26 3.25 -5.84
C GLY A 319 -7.55 3.54 -6.60
N VAL A 320 -7.44 4.34 -7.66
CA VAL A 320 -8.55 4.73 -8.53
C VAL A 320 -8.15 4.64 -9.98
N THR A 321 -9.07 4.26 -10.85
CA THR A 321 -8.87 4.27 -12.32
C THR A 321 -9.70 5.34 -13.01
N LYS A 322 -10.66 5.95 -12.32
CA LYS A 322 -11.59 6.96 -12.85
C LYS A 322 -11.79 8.08 -11.84
N SER A 323 -12.02 9.29 -12.32
CA SER A 323 -12.19 10.51 -11.49
C SER A 323 -13.31 10.38 -10.46
N TRP A 324 -14.47 9.82 -10.83
CA TRP A 324 -15.59 9.65 -9.89
C TRP A 324 -15.26 8.73 -8.70
N GLN A 325 -14.34 7.77 -8.87
CA GLN A 325 -13.89 6.92 -7.76
C GLN A 325 -13.07 7.71 -6.74
N LEU A 326 -12.35 8.75 -7.19
CA LEU A 326 -11.57 9.60 -6.30
C LEU A 326 -12.50 10.44 -5.40
N GLU A 327 -13.60 10.95 -5.96
CA GLU A 327 -14.62 11.70 -5.22
C GLU A 327 -15.26 10.83 -4.11
N GLU A 328 -15.60 9.57 -4.42
CA GLU A 328 -16.11 8.60 -3.44
C GLU A 328 -15.12 8.28 -2.31
N VAL A 329 -13.82 8.27 -2.60
CA VAL A 329 -12.78 8.06 -1.59
C VAL A 329 -12.58 9.30 -0.73
N ILE A 330 -12.54 10.49 -1.33
CA ILE A 330 -12.38 11.76 -0.60
C ILE A 330 -13.56 12.00 0.35
N SER A 331 -14.77 11.65 -0.06
CA SER A 331 -15.97 11.82 0.79
C SER A 331 -15.88 11.03 2.10
N ALA A 332 -15.11 9.95 2.13
CA ALA A 332 -14.88 9.14 3.33
C ALA A 332 -14.23 9.92 4.48
N CYS A 333 -13.48 10.99 4.20
CA CYS A 333 -12.89 11.84 5.25
C CYS A 333 -13.92 12.56 6.11
N ASN A 334 -15.19 12.63 5.68
CA ASN A 334 -16.28 13.28 6.40
C ASN A 334 -17.22 12.28 7.08
N VAL A 335 -16.94 10.98 6.99
CA VAL A 335 -17.77 9.95 7.60
C VAL A 335 -17.32 9.75 9.05
N GLU A 336 -18.25 9.99 9.98
CA GLU A 336 -18.09 9.65 11.38
C GLU A 336 -18.68 8.26 11.64
N LEU A 337 -17.84 7.32 12.08
CA LEU A 337 -18.29 5.98 12.44
C LEU A 337 -18.74 5.98 13.90
N THR A 338 -20.05 6.05 14.11
CA THR A 338 -20.63 5.96 15.46
C THR A 338 -20.34 4.61 16.11
N SER A 339 -20.47 4.56 17.43
CA SER A 339 -20.32 3.32 18.21
C SER A 339 -21.22 2.19 17.72
N GLU A 340 -22.43 2.52 17.22
CA GLU A 340 -23.37 1.54 16.67
C GLU A 340 -22.87 0.95 15.34
N ILE A 341 -22.37 1.81 14.44
CA ILE A 341 -21.80 1.37 13.15
C ILE A 341 -20.59 0.46 13.41
N ILE A 342 -19.70 0.86 14.32
CA ILE A 342 -18.52 0.06 14.70
C ILE A 342 -18.95 -1.28 15.33
N ALA A 343 -19.99 -1.30 16.16
CA ALA A 343 -20.50 -2.54 16.73
C ALA A 343 -21.04 -3.48 15.65
N ASP A 344 -21.77 -2.98 14.66
CA ASP A 344 -22.25 -3.80 13.54
C ASP A 344 -21.10 -4.30 12.65
N ILE A 345 -20.11 -3.47 12.34
CA ILE A 345 -18.88 -3.89 11.64
C ILE A 345 -18.19 -5.03 12.39
N ASN A 346 -18.05 -4.90 13.71
CA ASN A 346 -17.39 -5.90 14.53
C ASN A 346 -18.17 -7.22 14.61
N LYS A 347 -19.51 -7.19 14.57
CA LYS A 347 -20.33 -8.42 14.46
C LYS A 347 -20.04 -9.19 13.18
N VAL A 348 -19.95 -8.48 12.04
CA VAL A 348 -19.59 -9.10 10.75
C VAL A 348 -18.18 -9.69 10.81
N HIS A 349 -17.22 -8.95 11.35
CA HIS A 349 -15.84 -9.44 11.49
C HIS A 349 -15.73 -10.68 12.39
N ALA A 350 -16.48 -10.72 13.50
CA ALA A 350 -16.51 -11.89 14.38
C ALA A 350 -17.08 -13.14 13.67
N LYS A 351 -18.05 -12.95 12.77
CA LYS A 351 -18.63 -14.04 11.95
C LYS A 351 -17.70 -14.46 10.80
N PHE A 352 -16.98 -13.51 10.21
CA PHE A 352 -16.07 -13.74 9.08
C PHE A 352 -14.70 -13.10 9.35
N PRO A 353 -13.86 -13.71 10.19
CA PRO A 353 -12.55 -13.15 10.49
C PRO A 353 -11.64 -13.26 9.27
N ASN A 354 -11.10 -12.13 8.82
CA ASN A 354 -10.04 -12.02 7.81
C ASN A 354 -10.25 -12.89 6.54
N PRO A 355 -11.34 -12.73 5.77
CA PRO A 355 -11.60 -13.56 4.58
C PRO A 355 -10.63 -13.35 3.39
N CYS A 356 -9.76 -12.33 3.44
CA CYS A 356 -8.70 -12.11 2.44
C CYS A 356 -7.38 -11.61 3.10
N PRO A 357 -6.75 -12.44 3.95
CA PRO A 357 -5.62 -12.02 4.76
C PRO A 357 -4.37 -11.67 3.94
#